data_AF-M5UQA4-F1
#
_entry.id   AF-M5UQA4-F1
#
_cell.length_a   1.000
_cell.length_b   1.000
_cell.length_c   1.000
_cell.angle_alpha   90.00
_cell.angle_beta   90.00
_cell.angle_gamma   90.00
#
_symmetry.space_group_name_H-M   'P 1'
#
loop_
_entity.id
_entity.type
_entity.pdbx_description
1 polymer ?
#
loop_
_entity_poly.entity_id
_entity_poly.type
_entity_poly.pdbx_seq_one_letter_code
_entity_poly.pdbx_strand_id
1 'polypeptide(L)'
;MSNGEKREESHFFDCEVWGKPADIIQQYCKKGKQIAVEGRLKQDTWETTEGKKASRIRIVVENFQLLGSKDDSNSMSGSATSGGSLSSPEYYNPPPAPDGDEDIPF
;
A
#
# COMPACT_ATOMS: atom_id res chain seq x y z
N MET A 1 26.00 -21.92 17.59
CA MET A 1 25.10 -20.79 17.91
C MET A 1 24.82 -20.07 16.60
N SER A 2 23.70 -20.36 15.95
CA SER A 2 23.35 -19.70 14.69
C SER A 2 22.84 -18.31 15.04
N ASN A 3 23.64 -17.30 14.74
CA ASN A 3 23.30 -15.90 14.95
C ASN A 3 21.97 -15.62 14.23
N GLY A 4 20.94 -15.23 14.98
CA GLY A 4 19.58 -14.96 14.49
C GLY A 4 19.49 -13.66 13.70
N GLU A 5 20.36 -13.49 12.71
CA GLU A 5 20.35 -12.33 11.84
C GLU A 5 19.19 -12.44 10.84
N LYS A 6 18.37 -11.38 10.84
CA LYS A 6 17.26 -11.22 9.91
C LYS A 6 17.85 -11.09 8.51
N ARG A 7 17.73 -12.14 7.69
CA ARG A 7 18.07 -12.06 6.28
C ARG A 7 16.95 -11.34 5.54
N GLU A 8 17.31 -10.25 4.88
CA GLU A 8 16.43 -9.57 3.94
C GLU A 8 16.63 -10.22 2.56
N GLU A 9 15.57 -10.82 2.02
CA GLU A 9 15.56 -11.41 0.69
C GLU A 9 14.78 -10.52 -0.26
N SER A 10 15.37 -10.19 -1.40
CA SER A 10 14.76 -9.34 -2.42
C SER A 10 14.59 -10.15 -3.71
N HIS A 11 13.37 -10.12 -4.23
CA HIS A 11 13.02 -10.78 -5.49
C HIS A 11 12.62 -9.75 -6.54
N PHE A 12 13.00 -10.03 -7.79
CA PHE A 12 12.65 -9.22 -8.94
C PHE A 12 11.83 -10.06 -9.89
N PHE A 13 10.69 -9.52 -10.31
CA PHE A 13 9.75 -10.19 -11.19
C PHE A 13 9.50 -9.33 -12.42
N ASP A 14 9.41 -9.97 -13.58
CA ASP A 14 9.01 -9.31 -14.81
C ASP A 14 7.49 -9.25 -14.89
N CYS A 15 6.94 -8.04 -14.97
CA CYS A 15 5.52 -7.79 -15.14
C CYS A 15 5.24 -7.32 -16.56
N GLU A 16 4.20 -7.89 -17.18
CA GLU A 16 3.76 -7.58 -18.53
C GLU A 16 2.33 -7.06 -18.46
N VAL A 17 2.13 -5.81 -18.88
CA VAL A 17 0.84 -5.10 -18.81
C VAL A 17 0.47 -4.63 -20.21
N TRP A 18 -0.79 -4.81 -20.59
CA TRP A 18 -1.30 -4.44 -21.91
C TRP A 18 -2.58 -3.60 -21.82
N GLY A 19 -2.89 -2.88 -22.90
CA GLY A 19 -4.12 -2.11 -23.03
C GLY A 19 -4.20 -0.93 -22.03
N LYS A 20 -5.42 -0.59 -21.60
CA LYS A 20 -5.68 0.59 -20.75
C LYS A 20 -4.85 0.63 -19.45
N PRO A 21 -4.64 -0.48 -18.71
CA PRO A 21 -3.78 -0.47 -17.53
C PRO A 21 -2.34 -0.03 -17.83
N ALA A 22 -1.80 -0.37 -19.02
CA ALA A 22 -0.45 0.01 -19.40
C ALA A 22 -0.31 1.53 -19.57
N ASP A 23 -1.32 2.20 -20.14
CA ASP A 23 -1.35 3.66 -20.30
C ASP A 23 -1.31 4.37 -18.94
N ILE A 24 -2.08 3.86 -17.96
CA ILE A 24 -2.12 4.41 -16.60
C ILE A 24 -0.78 4.19 -15.90
N ILE A 25 -0.21 2.99 -15.97
CA ILE A 25 1.11 2.71 -15.37
C ILE A 25 2.18 3.61 -15.99
N GLN A 26 2.17 3.82 -17.31
CA GLN A 26 3.12 4.71 -17.97
C GLN A 26 3.04 6.16 -17.46
N GLN A 27 1.81 6.64 -17.23
CA GLN A 27 1.57 7.99 -16.73
C GLN A 27 1.97 8.15 -15.25
N TYR A 28 1.52 7.25 -14.39
CA TYR A 28 1.56 7.45 -12.93
C TYR A 28 2.61 6.61 -12.19
N CYS A 29 3.07 5.49 -12.74
CA CYS A 29 4.08 4.64 -12.12
C CYS A 29 5.48 5.09 -12.56
N LYS A 30 6.22 5.75 -11.66
CA LYS A 30 7.65 6.10 -11.84
C LYS A 30 8.53 5.20 -10.98
N LYS A 31 9.84 5.21 -11.23
CA LYS A 31 10.82 4.46 -10.43
C LYS A 31 10.64 4.79 -8.94
N GLY A 32 10.62 3.76 -8.10
CA GLY A 32 10.46 3.90 -6.64
C GLY A 32 9.02 4.02 -6.16
N LYS A 33 8.03 4.14 -7.06
CA LYS A 33 6.62 4.04 -6.67
C LYS A 33 6.29 2.60 -6.30
N GLN A 34 5.60 2.45 -5.17
CA GLN A 34 5.10 1.16 -4.73
C GLN A 34 3.78 0.88 -5.44
N ILE A 35 3.64 -0.35 -5.92
CA ILE A 35 2.42 -0.82 -6.58
C ILE A 35 2.07 -2.21 -6.07
N ALA A 36 0.78 -2.48 -5.92
CA ALA A 36 0.25 -3.83 -5.78
C ALA A 36 -0.17 -4.32 -7.16
N VAL A 37 0.19 -5.56 -7.49
CA VAL A 37 -0.05 -6.16 -8.82
C VAL A 37 -0.79 -7.47 -8.63
N GLU A 38 -1.88 -7.64 -9.38
CA GLU A 38 -2.66 -8.86 -9.46
C GLU A 38 -2.69 -9.35 -10.92
N GLY A 39 -2.58 -10.67 -11.09
CA GLY A 39 -2.66 -11.29 -12.40
C GLY A 39 -2.21 -12.73 -12.35
N ARG A 40 -1.67 -13.21 -13.46
CA ARG A 40 -1.34 -14.63 -13.65
C ARG A 40 0.12 -14.83 -14.01
N LEU A 41 0.69 -15.95 -13.55
CA LEU A 41 2.02 -16.38 -13.96
C LEU A 41 1.95 -17.01 -15.36
N LYS A 42 2.87 -16.59 -16.22
CA LYS A 42 3.06 -17.13 -17.56
C LYS A 42 4.49 -17.63 -17.69
N GLN A 43 4.66 -18.88 -18.10
CA GLN A 43 5.94 -19.43 -18.47
C GLN A 43 6.10 -19.33 -19.99
N ASP A 44 6.91 -18.38 -20.44
CA ASP A 44 7.27 -18.27 -21.85
C ASP A 44 8.46 -19.18 -22.14
N THR A 45 8.34 -20.05 -23.14
CA THR A 45 9.42 -20.90 -23.62
C THR A 45 9.75 -20.52 -25.06
N TRP A 46 11.02 -20.32 -25.37
CA TRP A 46 11.49 -19.98 -26.72
C TRP A 46 12.82 -20.66 -27.03
N GLU A 47 13.20 -20.69 -28.31
CA GLU A 47 14.50 -21.20 -28.76
C GLU A 47 15.47 -20.04 -28.95
N THR A 48 16.66 -20.15 -28.38
CA THR A 48 17.73 -19.16 -28.60
C THR A 48 18.34 -19.35 -29.99
N THR A 49 19.06 -18.35 -30.48
CA THR A 49 19.79 -18.43 -31.75
C THR A 49 20.80 -19.59 -31.80
N GLU A 50 21.22 -20.10 -30.64
CA GLU A 50 22.10 -21.27 -30.49
C GLU A 50 21.34 -22.62 -30.48
N GLY A 51 20.02 -22.62 -30.70
CA GLY A 51 19.18 -23.81 -30.70
C GLY A 51 18.82 -24.35 -29.31
N LYS A 52 19.08 -23.60 -28.24
CA LYS A 52 18.76 -24.03 -26.87
C LYS A 52 17.36 -23.56 -26.48
N LYS A 53 16.57 -24.43 -25.85
CA LYS A 53 15.29 -24.05 -25.24
C LYS A 53 15.55 -23.24 -23.97
N ALA A 54 15.01 -22.03 -23.92
CA ALA A 54 15.02 -21.16 -22.75
C ALA A 54 13.59 -20.96 -22.25
N SER A 55 13.43 -20.74 -20.94
CA SER A 55 12.14 -20.43 -20.34
C SER A 55 12.24 -19.27 -19.35
N ARG A 56 11.21 -18.44 -19.26
CA ARG A 56 11.11 -17.33 -18.30
C ARG A 56 9.71 -17.24 -17.73
N ILE A 57 9.64 -16.99 -16.42
CA ILE A 57 8.38 -16.70 -15.73
C ILE A 57 8.14 -15.20 -15.78
N ARG A 58 6.93 -14.81 -16.18
CA ARG A 58 6.43 -13.44 -16.17
C ARG A 58 5.09 -13.38 -15.46
N ILE A 59 4.75 -12.21 -14.93
CA ILE A 59 3.45 -11.90 -14.37
C ILE A 59 2.68 -11.11 -15.42
N VAL A 60 1.65 -11.70 -16.02
CA VAL A 60 0.72 -10.95 -16.88
C VAL A 60 -0.27 -10.25 -15.96
N VAL A 61 -0.21 -8.92 -15.95
CA VAL A 61 -0.98 -8.07 -15.03
C VAL A 61 -2.41 -7.91 -15.54
N GLU A 62 -3.37 -8.24 -14.68
CA GLU A 62 -4.81 -8.10 -14.94
C GLU A 62 -5.38 -6.90 -14.19
N ASN A 63 -4.86 -6.64 -12.98
CA ASN A 63 -5.23 -5.49 -12.16
C ASN A 63 -4.02 -4.97 -11.37
N PHE A 64 -4.06 -3.69 -11.00
CA PHE A 64 -3.02 -3.09 -10.15
C PHE A 64 -3.59 -1.96 -9.31
N GLN A 65 -2.90 -1.66 -8.21
CA GLN A 65 -3.19 -0.52 -7.36
C GLN A 65 -1.91 0.26 -7.12
N LEU A 66 -1.98 1.58 -7.30
CA LEU A 66 -0.90 2.47 -6.91
C LEU A 66 -0.92 2.60 -5.39
N LEU A 67 0.20 2.26 -4.75
CA LEU A 67 0.36 2.48 -3.33
C LEU A 67 0.98 3.87 -3.14
N GLY A 68 0.34 4.71 -2.33
CA GLY A 68 0.80 6.07 -2.08
C GLY A 68 2.24 6.10 -1.58
N SER A 69 3.04 7.03 -2.09
CA SER A 69 4.35 7.32 -1.51
C SER A 69 4.17 8.12 -0.24
N LYS A 70 4.89 7.75 0.82
CA LYS A 70 4.95 8.46 2.10
C LYS A 70 5.60 9.87 2.00
N ASP A 71 5.70 10.43 0.79
CA ASP A 71 6.53 11.60 0.45
C ASP A 71 5.74 12.74 -0.24
N ASP A 72 4.42 12.65 -0.39
CA ASP A 72 3.58 13.77 -0.86
C ASP A 72 3.21 14.75 0.28
N SER A 73 4.09 14.91 1.27
CA SER A 73 3.93 15.81 2.42
C SER A 73 4.93 16.97 2.40
N ASN A 74 5.54 17.30 1.26
CA ASN A 74 6.53 18.37 1.22
C ASN A 74 6.47 19.22 -0.04
N SER A 75 5.32 19.88 -0.28
CA SER A 75 5.23 21.13 -1.05
C SER A 75 3.84 21.78 -0.90
N MET A 76 3.58 22.38 0.27
CA MET A 76 2.79 23.61 0.32
C MET A 76 3.31 24.47 1.48
N SER A 77 4.36 25.24 1.16
CA SER A 77 4.86 26.33 1.97
C SER A 77 3.84 27.48 2.00
N GLY A 78 3.55 27.97 3.20
CA GLY A 78 3.39 29.41 3.47
C GLY A 78 2.12 30.10 2.97
N SER A 79 1.13 30.22 3.86
CA SER A 79 0.38 31.48 3.99
C SER A 79 -0.02 31.68 5.44
N ALA A 80 0.66 32.63 6.09
CA ALA A 80 0.19 33.24 7.31
C ALA A 80 -1.17 33.90 7.06
N THR A 81 -2.18 33.57 7.85
CA THR A 81 -3.30 34.47 8.12
C THR A 81 -3.69 34.32 9.58
N SER A 82 -3.56 35.45 10.25
CA SER A 82 -4.03 35.78 11.59
C SER A 82 -5.52 35.58 11.78
N GLY A 83 -5.91 35.13 12.98
CA GLY A 83 -7.19 35.48 13.59
C GLY A 83 -8.16 34.31 13.78
N GLY A 84 -8.56 34.09 15.03
CA GLY A 84 -9.74 33.30 15.35
C GLY A 84 -9.61 32.45 16.61
N SER A 85 -9.87 33.06 17.77
CA SER A 85 -10.18 32.35 19.01
C SER A 85 -11.25 31.28 18.76
N LEU A 86 -10.96 30.03 19.14
CA LEU A 86 -11.93 28.95 19.15
C LEU A 86 -11.96 28.34 20.55
N SER A 87 -13.11 28.54 21.17
CA SER A 87 -13.54 28.15 22.50
C SER A 87 -13.42 26.64 22.70
N SER A 88 -12.95 26.22 23.88
CA SER A 88 -12.88 24.83 24.32
C SER A 88 -14.25 24.13 24.24
N PRO A 89 -14.30 22.82 23.91
CA PRO A 89 -15.54 22.06 23.99
C PRO A 89 -15.90 21.76 25.46
N GLU A 90 -17.13 22.10 25.82
CA GLU A 90 -17.80 21.71 27.08
C GLU A 90 -17.81 20.18 27.24
N TYR A 91 -17.24 19.71 28.34
CA TYR A 91 -17.30 18.29 28.75
C TYR A 91 -18.67 18.03 29.40
N TYR A 92 -19.50 17.22 28.75
CA TYR A 92 -20.76 16.76 29.33
C TYR A 92 -20.49 15.80 30.48
N ASN A 93 -20.76 16.23 31.72
CA ASN A 93 -20.68 15.38 32.92
C ASN A 93 -22.09 14.85 33.25
N PRO A 94 -22.41 13.57 32.97
CA PRO A 94 -23.70 13.01 33.36
C PRO A 94 -23.80 12.93 34.89
N PRO A 95 -25.01 13.08 35.47
CA PRO A 95 -25.22 12.94 36.91
C PRO A 95 -24.86 11.52 37.38
N PRO A 96 -24.39 11.36 38.63
CA PRO A 96 -24.15 10.03 39.21
C PRO A 96 -25.46 9.24 39.23
N ALA A 97 -25.39 7.98 38.83
CA ALA A 97 -26.52 7.05 38.87
C ALA A 97 -26.97 6.85 40.33
N PRO A 98 -28.29 6.76 40.60
CA PRO A 98 -28.78 6.46 41.93
C PRO A 98 -28.40 5.04 42.34
N ASP A 99 -27.83 4.90 43.54
CA ASP A 99 -27.54 3.63 44.20
C ASP A 99 -28.80 2.76 44.28
N GLY A 100 -28.73 1.59 43.64
CA GLY A 100 -29.80 0.60 43.62
C GLY A 100 -29.19 -0.78 43.87
N ASP A 101 -28.72 -0.99 45.10
CA ASP A 101 -28.59 -2.31 45.70
C ASP A 101 -30.00 -2.92 45.81
N GLU A 102 -30.38 -3.88 44.95
CA GLU A 102 -31.46 -4.84 45.24
C GLU A 102 -31.50 -5.99 44.21
N ASP A 103 -30.92 -7.13 44.63
CA ASP A 103 -31.23 -8.53 44.27
C ASP A 103 -31.11 -9.03 42.81
N ILE A 104 -29.94 -9.61 42.47
CA ILE A 104 -29.80 -10.58 41.37
C ILE A 104 -29.86 -12.00 41.98
N PRO A 105 -30.93 -12.79 41.79
CA PRO A 105 -30.92 -14.20 42.17
C PRO A 105 -30.07 -15.03 41.20
N PHE A 106 -29.38 -16.05 41.74
CA PHE A 106 -28.54 -17.03 41.03
C PHE A 106 -29.30 -17.87 39.99
#